data_AF-A0A930SWL2-F1
#
_entry.id   AF-A0A930SWL2-F1
#
_cell.length_a   1.000
_cell.length_b   1.000
_cell.length_c   1.000
_cell.angle_alpha   90.00
_cell.angle_beta   90.00
_cell.angle_gamma   90.00
#
_symmetry.space_group_name_H-M   'P 1'
#
loop_
_entity.id
_entity.type
_entity.pdbx_description
1 polymer ?
#
loop_
_entity_poly.entity_id
_entity_poly.type
_entity_poly.pdbx_seq_one_letter_code
_entity_poly.pdbx_strand_id
1 'polypeptide(L)'
;MIEAQGFQALQEAIRYCQNEEALAAHVQRILDPTGFGSNRLDDPGVEVSLDYLEMADCLKEADPRYFQKEIELLVFAHQQLGLIQAGQVPERPPVIQPWEFLT
;
A
#
# COMPACT_ATOMS: atom_id res chain seq x y z
N MET A 1 10.88 8.21 -5.17
CA MET A 1 10.72 6.96 -5.94
C MET A 1 11.11 5.79 -5.09
N ILE A 2 10.30 4.73 -5.12
CA ILE A 2 10.54 3.52 -4.34
C ILE A 2 11.65 2.65 -4.98
N GLU A 3 12.71 2.36 -4.22
CA GLU A 3 13.78 1.43 -4.63
C GLU A 3 13.29 -0.03 -4.64
N ALA A 4 13.99 -0.93 -5.33
CA ALA A 4 13.55 -2.33 -5.48
C ALA A 4 13.38 -3.06 -4.12
N GLN A 5 14.27 -2.81 -3.15
CA GLN A 5 14.16 -3.38 -1.80
C GLN A 5 12.98 -2.78 -1.02
N GLY A 6 12.76 -1.47 -1.13
CA GLY A 6 11.60 -0.79 -0.53
C GLY A 6 10.28 -1.26 -1.11
N PHE A 7 10.25 -1.58 -2.41
CA PHE A 7 9.07 -2.12 -3.09
C PHE A 7 8.66 -3.49 -2.53
N GLN A 8 9.60 -4.43 -2.41
CA GLN A 8 9.30 -5.76 -1.86
C GLN A 8 8.85 -5.69 -0.40
N ALA A 9 9.52 -4.87 0.42
CA ALA A 9 9.17 -4.69 1.82
C ALA A 9 7.76 -4.10 2.00
N LEU A 10 7.40 -3.09 1.20
CA LEU A 10 6.05 -2.50 1.22
C LEU A 10 5.00 -3.48 0.70
N GLN A 11 5.30 -4.24 -0.36
CA GLN A 11 4.39 -5.23 -0.89
C GLN A 11 4.09 -6.34 0.13
N GLU A 12 5.11 -6.84 0.85
CA GLU A 12 4.93 -7.83 1.92
C GLU A 12 4.13 -7.24 3.09
N ALA A 13 4.43 -6.01 3.50
CA ALA A 13 3.71 -5.33 4.58
C ALA A 13 2.23 -5.14 4.25
N ILE A 14 1.91 -4.77 3.00
CA ILE A 14 0.53 -4.66 2.53
C ILE A 14 -0.15 -6.03 2.51
N ARG A 15 0.49 -7.06 1.94
CA ARG A 15 -0.10 -8.40 1.77
C ARG A 15 -0.66 -8.99 3.06
N TYR A 16 0.02 -8.75 4.17
CA TYR A 16 -0.32 -9.33 5.46
C TYR A 16 -0.92 -8.30 6.42
N CYS A 17 -1.35 -7.13 5.91
CA CYS A 17 -1.96 -6.10 6.72
C CYS A 17 -3.38 -6.52 7.14
N GLN A 18 -3.66 -6.49 8.45
CA GLN A 18 -4.94 -6.94 9.01
C GLN A 18 -5.86 -5.78 9.43
N ASN A 19 -5.35 -4.55 9.45
CA ASN A 19 -6.07 -3.37 9.94
C ASN A 19 -6.06 -2.28 8.87
N GLU A 20 -7.22 -1.68 8.61
CA GLU A 20 -7.40 -0.56 7.68
C GLU A 20 -6.52 0.64 8.04
N GLU A 21 -6.39 1.00 9.32
CA GLU A 21 -5.53 2.11 9.75
C GLU A 21 -4.05 1.84 9.45
N ALA A 22 -3.61 0.60 9.66
CA ALA A 22 -2.24 0.20 9.35
C ALA A 22 -2.01 0.19 7.83
N LEU A 23 -3.00 -0.23 7.05
CA LEU A 23 -2.95 -0.20 5.59
C LEU A 23 -2.86 1.24 5.08
N ALA A 24 -3.68 2.14 5.63
CA ALA A 24 -3.65 3.57 5.30
C ALA A 24 -2.28 4.19 5.61
N ALA A 25 -1.63 3.81 6.72
CA ALA A 25 -0.28 4.26 7.03
C ALA A 25 0.77 3.77 6.01
N HIS A 26 0.63 2.55 5.48
CA HIS A 26 1.48 2.06 4.40
C HIS A 26 1.24 2.79 3.08
N VAL A 27 -0.02 3.07 2.74
CA VAL A 27 -0.40 3.84 1.56
C VAL A 27 0.15 5.27 1.64
N GLN A 28 0.07 5.91 2.80
CA GLN A 28 0.62 7.26 2.97
C GLN A 28 2.13 7.30 2.65
N ARG A 29 2.90 6.29 3.07
CA ARG A 29 4.33 6.19 2.74
C ARG A 29 4.60 6.01 1.24
N ILE A 30 3.65 5.44 0.49
CA ILE A 30 3.73 5.30 -0.97
C ILE A 30 3.48 6.66 -1.64
N LEU A 31 2.56 7.45 -1.11
CA LEU A 31 2.13 8.73 -1.68
C LEU A 31 3.01 9.93 -1.29
N ASP A 32 3.59 9.92 -0.08
CA ASP A 32 4.50 10.98 0.40
C ASP A 32 5.57 11.38 -0.64
N PRO A 33 6.32 10.45 -1.26
CA PRO A 33 7.34 10.80 -2.25
C PRO A 33 6.79 11.22 -3.62
N THR A 34 5.50 11.00 -3.91
CA THR A 34 4.87 11.43 -5.17
C THR A 34 4.32 12.85 -5.08
N GLY A 35 4.25 13.41 -3.87
CA GLY A 35 3.59 14.69 -3.61
C GLY A 35 2.06 14.59 -3.64
N PHE A 36 1.49 13.40 -3.80
CA PHE A 36 0.05 13.19 -3.78
C PHE A 36 -0.48 13.43 -2.35
N GLY A 37 -1.52 14.25 -2.22
CA GLY A 37 -2.06 14.63 -0.90
C GLY A 37 -1.26 15.69 -0.14
N SER A 38 -0.18 16.24 -0.71
CA SER A 38 0.57 17.36 -0.12
C SER A 38 -0.24 18.66 0.01
N ASN A 39 -1.33 18.77 -0.75
CA ASN A 39 -2.31 19.85 -0.67
C ASN A 39 -3.52 19.50 0.21
N ARG A 40 -3.37 18.64 1.23
CA ARG A 40 -4.38 18.52 2.30
C ARG A 40 -4.49 19.87 3.01
N LEU A 41 -5.30 20.76 2.44
CA LEU A 41 -5.92 21.84 3.17
C LEU A 41 -6.69 21.17 4.31
N ASP A 42 -6.32 21.48 5.54
CA ASP A 42 -7.07 21.14 6.76
C ASP A 42 -8.46 21.80 6.71
N ASP A 43 -9.29 21.42 5.74
CA ASP A 43 -10.68 21.82 5.64
C ASP A 43 -11.50 20.73 6.34
N PRO A 44 -11.95 20.95 7.59
CA PRO A 44 -12.48 19.91 8.47
C PRO A 44 -13.88 19.42 8.06
N GLY A 45 -14.34 19.71 6.84
CA GLY A 45 -15.71 19.48 6.39
C GLY A 45 -15.90 18.54 5.19
N VAL A 46 -14.83 18.16 4.48
CA VAL A 46 -14.95 17.31 3.29
C VAL A 46 -13.91 16.20 3.32
N GLU A 47 -14.28 15.06 3.91
CA GLU A 47 -13.50 13.84 3.84
C GLU A 47 -13.68 13.22 2.44
N VAL A 48 -13.05 13.81 1.42
CA VAL A 48 -12.88 13.13 0.13
C VAL A 48 -11.82 12.06 0.34
N SER A 49 -12.24 10.92 0.91
CA SER A 49 -11.39 9.73 0.93
C SER A 49 -11.45 9.12 -0.47
N LEU A 50 -10.49 9.47 -1.31
CA LEU A 50 -10.29 8.74 -2.58
C LEU A 50 -9.97 7.28 -2.26
N ASP A 51 -10.51 6.38 -3.07
CA ASP A 51 -10.11 4.97 -3.03
C ASP A 51 -8.66 4.84 -3.53
N TYR A 52 -7.94 3.82 -3.05
CA TYR A 52 -6.57 3.53 -3.49
C TYR A 52 -6.49 3.28 -5.00
N LEU A 53 -7.55 2.76 -5.64
CA LEU A 53 -7.63 2.67 -7.10
C LEU A 53 -7.71 4.04 -7.77
N GLU A 54 -8.50 4.96 -7.23
CA GLU A 54 -8.60 6.32 -7.77
C GLU A 54 -7.26 7.05 -7.65
N MET A 55 -6.56 6.87 -6.52
CA MET A 55 -5.20 7.39 -6.35
C MET A 55 -4.22 6.81 -7.39
N ALA A 56 -4.32 5.50 -7.67
CA ALA A 56 -3.50 4.83 -8.67
C ALA A 56 -3.77 5.38 -10.09
N ASP A 57 -5.05 5.61 -10.42
CA ASP A 57 -5.46 6.20 -11.68
C ASP A 57 -4.92 7.63 -11.83
N CYS A 58 -4.95 8.45 -10.78
CA CYS A 58 -4.35 9.78 -10.81
C CYS A 58 -2.83 9.74 -11.09
N LEU A 59 -2.09 8.83 -10.45
CA LEU A 59 -0.64 8.68 -10.71
C LEU A 59 -0.37 8.19 -12.14
N LYS A 60 -1.23 7.30 -12.65
CA LYS A 60 -1.16 6.79 -14.02
C LYS A 60 -1.42 7.87 -15.06
N GLU A 61 -2.34 8.79 -14.80
CA GLU A 61 -2.60 9.95 -15.66
C GLU A 61 -1.43 10.94 -15.66
N ALA A 62 -0.75 11.10 -14.52
CA ALA A 62 0.39 11.99 -14.39
C ALA A 62 1.63 11.48 -15.14
N ASP A 63 2.13 10.28 -14.80
CA ASP A 63 3.20 9.60 -15.53
C ASP A 63 3.25 8.11 -15.15
N PRO A 64 2.74 7.21 -16.02
CA PRO A 64 2.62 5.80 -15.68
C PRO A 64 3.95 5.07 -15.60
N ARG A 65 5.01 5.55 -16.28
CA ARG A 65 6.33 4.91 -16.25
C ARG A 65 7.12 5.33 -15.02
N TYR A 66 7.00 6.61 -14.66
CA TYR A 66 7.68 7.14 -13.49
C TYR A 66 7.10 6.59 -12.18
N PHE A 67 5.76 6.48 -12.08
CA PHE A 67 5.07 6.01 -10.86
C PHE A 67 4.68 4.52 -10.89
N GLN A 68 5.28 3.71 -11.78
CA GLN A 68 4.84 2.34 -11.99
C GLN A 68 4.74 1.53 -10.68
N LYS A 69 5.73 1.65 -9.80
CA LYS A 69 5.78 0.89 -8.53
C LYS A 69 4.73 1.38 -7.54
N GLU A 70 4.57 2.68 -7.44
CA GLU A 70 3.58 3.32 -6.58
C GLU A 70 2.17 2.91 -7.02
N ILE A 71 1.89 2.91 -8.33
CA ILE A 71 0.63 2.43 -8.92
C ILE A 71 0.39 0.96 -8.57
N GLU A 72 1.39 0.09 -8.78
CA GLU A 72 1.28 -1.34 -8.47
C GLU A 72 0.97 -1.58 -6.99
N LEU A 73 1.62 -0.85 -6.08
CA LEU A 73 1.38 -0.97 -4.63
C LEU A 73 0.00 -0.46 -4.22
N LEU A 74 -0.51 0.61 -4.86
CA LEU A 74 -1.85 1.14 -4.59
C LEU A 74 -2.96 0.18 -5.04
N VAL A 75 -2.81 -0.42 -6.22
CA VAL A 75 -3.72 -1.48 -6.69
C VAL A 75 -3.70 -2.67 -5.73
N PHE A 76 -2.51 -3.04 -5.24
CA PHE A 76 -2.37 -4.13 -4.27
C PHE A 76 -2.99 -3.78 -2.91
N ALA A 77 -2.84 -2.54 -2.44
CA ALA A 77 -3.49 -2.04 -1.23
C ALA A 77 -5.01 -2.07 -1.34
N HIS A 78 -5.59 -1.70 -2.50
CA HIS A 78 -7.03 -1.79 -2.72
C HIS A 78 -7.54 -3.23 -2.56
N GLN A 79 -6.85 -4.19 -3.17
CA GLN A 79 -7.21 -5.61 -3.04
C GLN A 79 -7.14 -6.08 -1.59
N GLN A 80 -6.09 -5.66 -0.86
CA GLN A 80 -5.96 -5.99 0.56
C GLN A 80 -7.08 -5.39 1.40
N LEU A 81 -7.50 -4.16 1.14
CA LEU A 81 -8.62 -3.53 1.84
C LEU A 81 -9.89 -4.39 1.71
N GLY A 82 -10.16 -4.90 0.51
CA GLY A 82 -11.26 -5.86 0.28
C GLY A 82 -11.13 -7.14 1.11
N LEU A 83 -9.91 -7.67 1.29
CA LEU A 83 -9.66 -8.85 2.13
C LEU A 83 -9.85 -8.55 3.63
N ILE A 84 -9.44 -7.36 4.09
CA ILE A 84 -9.64 -6.90 5.47
C ILE A 84 -11.14 -6.80 5.76
N GLN A 85 -11.88 -6.11 4.89
CA GLN A 85 -13.33 -5.93 5.02
C GLN A 85 -14.10 -7.26 4.97
N ALA A 86 -13.61 -8.22 4.17
CA ALA A 86 -14.17 -9.57 4.11
C ALA A 86 -13.74 -10.48 5.29
N GLY A 87 -12.78 -10.06 6.11
CA GLY A 87 -12.20 -10.89 7.18
C GLY A 87 -11.38 -12.07 6.67
N GLN A 88 -10.83 -11.99 5.45
CA GLN A 88 -10.14 -13.07 4.74
C GLN A 88 -8.66 -12.76 4.51
N VAL A 89 -8.04 -11.98 5.40
CA VAL A 89 -6.63 -11.63 5.28
C VAL A 89 -5.75 -12.89 5.42
N PRO A 90 -4.84 -13.16 4.48
CA PRO A 90 -3.95 -14.31 4.57
C PRO A 90 -3.03 -14.21 5.79
N GLU A 91 -2.78 -15.35 6.45
CA GLU A 91 -1.81 -15.41 7.54
C GLU A 91 -0.38 -15.25 6.99
N ARG A 92 0.46 -14.55 7.75
CA ARG A 92 1.87 -14.41 7.40
C ARG A 92 2.56 -15.77 7.57
N PRO A 93 3.31 -16.25 6.56
CA PRO A 93 4.04 -17.50 6.70
C PRO A 93 5.01 -17.40 7.87
N PRO A 94 5.20 -18.49 8.65
CA PRO A 94 6.20 -18.50 9.71
C PRO A 94 7.57 -18.24 9.10
N VAL A 95 8.39 -17.44 9.80
CA VAL A 95 9.80 -17.26 9.43
C VAL A 95 10.50 -18.57 9.75
N ILE A 96 10.60 -19.46 8.76
CA ILE A 96 11.30 -20.72 8.95
C ILE A 96 12.79 -20.40 8.94
N GLN A 97 13.45 -20.59 10.07
CA GLN A 97 14.89 -20.36 10.14
C GLN A 97 15.60 -21.57 9.52
N PRO A 98 16.58 -21.39 8.63
CA PRO A 98 17.17 -22.48 7.85
C PRO A 98 17.74 -23.64 8.69
N TRP A 99 18.12 -23.38 9.95
CA TRP A 99 18.65 -24.38 10.87
C TRP A 99 17.60 -25.28 11.52
N GLU A 100 16.31 -24.94 11.43
CA GLU A 100 15.22 -25.76 11.98
C GLU A 100 14.97 -27.05 11.17
N PHE A 101 15.58 -27.19 10.00
CA PHE A 101 15.51 -28.39 9.16
C PHE A 101 16.68 -29.38 9.36
N LEU A 102 17.60 -29.11 10.30
CA LEU A 102 18.82 -29.91 10.50
C LEU A 102 18.76 -30.91 11.68
N THR A 103 17.61 -31.05 12.34
CA THR A 103 17.37 -32.03 13.42
C THR A 103 16.38 -33.10 13.02
#